data_AF-A0A0D6LA46-F1
#
_entry.id   AF-A0A0D6LA46-F1
#
_cell.length_a   1.000
_cell.length_b   1.000
_cell.length_c   1.000
_cell.angle_alpha   90.00
_cell.angle_beta   90.00
_cell.angle_gamma   90.00
#
_symmetry.space_group_name_H-M   'P 1'
#
loop_
_entity.id
_entity.type
_entity.pdbx_description
1 polymer ?
#
loop_
_entity_poly.entity_id
_entity_poly.type
_entity_poly.pdbx_seq_one_letter_code
_entity_poly.pdbx_strand_id
1 'polypeptide(L)' 'MARNRDAEERKKMGREDTRIYVGNLPSDVREKDIEDIFAKYGKIRFVDIKGGRGPLYAFVEFEDYR' A
#
# COMPACT_ATOMS: atom_id res chain seq x y z
N MET A 1 -24.80 19.65 -20.85
CA MET A 1 -23.38 19.78 -20.49
C MET A 1 -23.06 18.67 -19.49
N ALA A 2 -22.49 17.56 -19.94
CA ALA A 2 -22.18 16.40 -19.10
C ALA A 2 -20.71 16.03 -19.25
N ARG A 3 -19.84 16.61 -18.41
CA ARG A 3 -18.42 16.22 -18.29
C ARG A 3 -17.94 16.62 -16.89
N ASN A 4 -18.10 15.74 -15.90
CA ASN A 4 -17.13 15.67 -14.77
C ASN A 4 -17.32 14.50 -13.78
N ARG A 5 -18.12 13.44 -14.04
CA ARG A 5 -18.28 12.34 -13.07
C ARG A 5 -17.25 11.21 -13.25
N ASP A 6 -16.79 10.96 -14.47
CA ASP A 6 -16.02 9.76 -14.81
C ASP A 6 -14.54 9.77 -14.36
N ALA A 7 -13.99 10.95 -14.04
CA ALA A 7 -12.60 11.10 -13.62
C ALA A 7 -12.37 10.75 -12.14
N GLU A 8 -13.37 10.95 -11.28
CA GLU A 8 -13.25 10.67 -9.84
C GLU A 8 -13.54 9.21 -9.49
N GLU A 9 -14.35 8.52 -10.30
CA GLU A 9 -14.73 7.12 -10.06
C GLU A 9 -13.58 6.15 -10.43
N ARG A 10 -12.86 6.42 -11.53
CA ARG A 10 -11.63 5.73 -11.91
C ARG A 10 -10.53 5.85 -10.84
N LYS A 11 -10.49 6.98 -10.13
CA LYS A 11 -9.48 7.25 -9.09
C LYS A 11 -9.77 6.53 -7.78
N LYS A 12 -11.02 6.10 -7.53
CA LYS A 12 -11.36 5.23 -6.39
C LYS A 12 -11.09 3.76 -6.70
N MET A 13 -11.41 3.30 -7.91
CA MET A 13 -11.23 1.90 -8.30
C MET A 13 -9.76 1.44 -8.34
N GLY A 14 -8.81 2.33 -8.68
CA GLY A 14 -7.38 1.98 -8.69
C GLY A 14 -6.65 2.06 -7.33
N ARG A 15 -7.30 2.59 -6.28
CA ARG A 15 -6.68 2.76 -4.95
C ARG A 15 -6.76 1.52 -4.07
N GLU A 16 -7.73 0.65 -4.35
CA GLU A 16 -7.94 -0.59 -3.60
C GLU A 16 -7.13 -1.76 -4.19
N ASP A 17 -6.88 -1.75 -5.51
CA ASP A 17 -6.05 -2.75 -6.21
C ASP A 17 -4.55 -2.65 -5.90
N THR A 18 -4.05 -1.50 -5.43
CA THR A 18 -2.62 -1.32 -5.15
C THR A 18 -2.23 -1.56 -3.68
N ARG A 19 -3.15 -2.06 -2.85
CA ARG A 19 -2.88 -2.33 -1.43
C ARG A 19 -2.57 -3.80 -1.17
N ILE A 20 -1.37 -4.08 -0.68
CA ILE A 20 -0.87 -5.41 -0.35
C ILE A 20 -0.83 -5.58 1.17
N TYR A 21 -1.23 -6.76 1.64
CA TYR A 21 -1.07 -7.19 3.03
C TYR A 21 0.18 -8.05 3.18
N VAL A 22 1.03 -7.71 4.15
CA VAL A 22 2.26 -8.43 4.46
C VAL A 22 2.18 -8.88 5.92
N GLY A 23 1.99 -10.17 6.13
CA GLY A 23 1.92 -10.78 7.47
C GLY A 23 3.21 -11.49 7.86
N ASN A 24 3.27 -11.96 9.11
CA ASN A 24 4.40 -12.71 9.67
C ASN A 24 5.73 -11.94 9.60
N LEU A 25 5.65 -10.62 9.80
CA LEU A 25 6.83 -9.78 9.80
C LEU A 25 7.59 -9.91 11.12
N PRO A 26 8.94 -9.91 11.06
CA PRO A 26 9.76 -9.93 12.26
C PRO A 26 9.54 -8.65 13.08
N SER A 27 9.64 -8.76 14.40
CA SER A 27 9.38 -7.64 15.34
C SER A 27 10.28 -6.41 15.14
N ASP A 28 11.36 -6.54 14.37
CA ASP A 28 12.31 -5.48 14.07
C ASP A 28 12.01 -4.75 12.75
N VAL A 29 11.02 -5.20 11.96
CA VAL A 29 10.69 -4.56 10.69
C VAL A 29 10.13 -3.15 10.92
N ARG A 30 10.53 -2.21 10.05
CA ARG A 30 10.03 -0.84 10.07
C ARG A 30 9.48 -0.46 8.70
N GLU A 31 8.74 0.64 8.68
CA GLU A 31 8.13 1.15 7.44
C GLU A 31 9.19 1.36 6.36
N LYS A 32 10.38 1.84 6.75
CA LYS A 32 11.53 2.00 5.87
C LYS A 32 12.04 0.70 5.26
N ASP A 33 12.11 -0.39 6.03
CA ASP A 33 12.58 -1.68 5.50
C ASP A 33 11.59 -2.21 4.46
N ILE A 34 10.29 -2.08 4.74
CA ILE A 34 9.23 -2.45 3.80
C ILE A 34 9.28 -1.55 2.57
N GLU A 35 9.39 -0.24 2.75
CA GLU A 35 9.52 0.70 1.65
C GLU A 35 10.72 0.36 0.77
N ASP A 36 11.90 0.13 1.33
CA ASP A 36 13.11 -0.22 0.56
C ASP A 36 12.96 -1.55 -0.19
N ILE A 37 12.44 -2.58 0.48
CA ILE A 37 12.23 -3.92 -0.12
C ILE A 37 11.23 -3.85 -1.27
N PHE A 38 10.14 -3.08 -1.11
CA PHE A 38 9.06 -2.99 -2.09
C PHE A 38 9.30 -1.90 -3.15
N ALA A 39 10.20 -0.94 -2.89
CA ALA A 39 10.55 0.16 -3.80
C ALA A 39 11.12 -0.37 -5.11
N LYS A 40 11.77 -1.54 -5.08
CA LYS A 40 12.27 -2.22 -6.28
C LYS A 40 11.16 -2.73 -7.21
N TYR A 41 9.95 -2.95 -6.69
CA TYR A 41 8.80 -3.41 -7.46
C TYR A 41 7.94 -2.24 -7.95
N GLY A 42 8.02 -1.09 -7.29
CA GLY A 42 7.30 0.11 -7.68
C GLY A 42 7.34 1.15 -6.56
N LYS A 43 6.88 2.36 -6.85
CA LYS A 43 6.77 3.40 -5.82
C LYS A 43 5.72 3.00 -4.79
N ILE A 44 6.14 2.88 -3.54
CA ILE A 44 5.20 2.82 -2.42
C ILE A 44 4.66 4.23 -2.17
N ARG A 45 3.35 4.31 -2.04
CA ARG A 45 2.63 5.51 -1.65
C ARG A 45 2.47 5.59 -0.13
N PHE A 46 2.21 4.44 0.50
CA PHE A 46 1.96 4.39 1.93
C PHE A 46 2.33 3.03 2.52
N VAL A 47 2.95 3.01 3.70
CA VAL A 47 3.13 1.80 4.51
C VAL A 47 2.48 2.02 5.85
N ASP A 48 1.68 1.06 6.30
CA ASP A 48 1.06 1.05 7.63
C ASP A 48 1.47 -0.24 8.34
N ILE A 49 2.39 -0.13 9.30
CA ILE A 49 2.78 -1.29 10.12
C ILE A 49 1.92 -1.30 11.36
N LYS A 50 1.27 -2.43 11.59
CA LYS A 50 0.39 -2.61 12.73
C LYS A 50 0.82 -3.84 13.52
N GLY A 51 1.08 -3.59 14.80
CA GLY A 51 1.57 -4.57 15.75
C GLY A 51 0.70 -4.64 16.99
N GLY A 52 0.55 -5.86 17.53
CA GLY A 52 -0.19 -6.12 18.77
C GLY A 52 0.51 -7.22 19.58
N ARG A 53 -0.26 -8.03 20.32
CA ARG A 53 0.23 -9.21 21.07
C ARG A 53 0.50 -10.44 20.17
N GLY A 54 1.06 -10.24 18.97
CA GLY A 54 1.26 -11.28 17.95
C GLY A 54 2.26 -10.84 16.86
N PRO A 55 2.52 -11.70 15.85
CA PRO A 55 3.43 -11.36 14.76
C PRO A 55 2.99 -10.08 14.06
N LEU A 56 3.96 -9.24 13.69
CA LEU A 56 3.69 -7.97 13.04
C LEU A 56 3.07 -8.19 11.67
N TYR A 57 2.20 -7.27 11.28
CA TYR A 57 1.65 -7.20 9.93
C TYR A 57 1.74 -5.77 9.42
N ALA A 58 1.83 -5.63 8.11
CA ALA A 58 1.90 -4.36 7.44
C ALA A 58 0.96 -4.32 6.24
N PHE A 59 0.47 -3.13 5.94
CA PHE A 59 -0.22 -2.83 4.70
C PHE A 59 0.65 -1.90 3.88
N VAL A 60 0.87 -2.26 2.62
CA VAL A 60 1.67 -1.49 1.66
C VAL A 60 0.76 -1.05 0.53
N GLU A 61 0.64 0.24 0.29
CA GLU A 61 -0.11 0.80 -0.82
C GLU A 61 0.86 1.34 -1.87
N PHE A 62 0.74 0.89 -3.11
CA PHE A 62 1.56 1.38 -4.23
C PHE A 62 0.92 2.61 -4.90
N GLU A 63 1.77 3.48 -5.46
CA GLU A 63 1.38 4.74 -6.11
C GLU A 63 0.75 4.51 -7.49
N ASP A 64 1.14 3.44 -8.22
CA ASP A 64 0.67 3.16 -9.58
C ASP A 64 0.60 1.63 -9.82
N TYR A 65 -0.47 1.18 -10.50
CA TYR A 65 -0.56 -0.14 -11.12
C TYR A 65 -0.24 0.05 -12.60
N ARG A 66 1.02 -0.13 -12.98
CA ARG A 66 1.43 -0.03 -14.39
C ARG A 66 2.09 -1.29 -14.87
#